data_AF-A0A8T4HR90-F1
#
_entry.id   AF-A0A8T4HR90-F1
#
_cell.length_a   1.000
_cell.length_b   1.000
_cell.length_c   1.000
_cell.angle_alpha   90.00
_cell.angle_beta   90.00
_cell.angle_gamma   90.00
#
_symmetry.space_group_name_H-M   'P 1'
#
loop_
_entity.id
_entity.type
_entity.pdbx_description
1 polymer ?
#
loop_
_entity_poly.entity_id
_entity_poly.type
_entity_poly.pdbx_seq_one_letter_code
_entity_poly.pdbx_strand_id
1 'polypeptide(L)'
;MGQWSAVRRLPAVNRGTGEIVQLELLGRESFQQEDARDKPVLPGARYDWQPYPGRHVNVAKTLMRKVWHKDSGYRQNDRDIFGFYVAHSPERAEPLRMTFKEIAQTLGIRPDTVARSVGRLHAGGLLLEAEKVGRMKFYRINPRAAFDGSASEQSRAVRDARYPVVPAPKAAPGLRKKEIM
;
A
#
# COMPACT_ATOMS: atom_id res chain seq x y z
N MET A 1 34.57 -34.59 -16.31
CA MET A 1 34.78 -33.47 -15.38
C MET A 1 33.85 -32.34 -15.79
N GLY A 2 32.71 -32.17 -15.12
CA GLY A 2 31.74 -31.11 -15.41
C GLY A 2 31.65 -30.16 -14.23
N GLN A 3 32.03 -28.90 -14.42
CA GLN A 3 31.98 -27.84 -13.41
C GLN A 3 30.52 -27.54 -13.02
N TRP A 4 30.20 -27.72 -11.74
CA TRP A 4 28.97 -27.22 -11.15
C TRP A 4 29.10 -25.71 -10.93
N SER A 5 28.27 -24.92 -11.62
CA SER A 5 28.14 -23.49 -11.35
C SER A 5 27.51 -23.31 -9.97
N ALA A 6 28.28 -22.76 -9.03
CA ALA A 6 27.80 -22.49 -7.68
C ALA A 6 26.73 -21.41 -7.72
N VAL A 7 25.46 -21.81 -7.52
CA VAL A 7 24.35 -20.88 -7.27
C VAL A 7 24.70 -20.06 -6.01
N ARG A 8 25.04 -18.78 -6.20
CA ARG A 8 25.25 -17.84 -5.09
C ARG A 8 23.93 -17.66 -4.35
N ARG A 9 23.79 -18.34 -3.21
CA ARG A 9 22.72 -18.09 -2.25
C ARG A 9 22.97 -16.74 -1.59
N LEU A 10 22.26 -15.71 -2.03
CA LEU A 10 22.22 -14.44 -1.30
C LEU A 10 21.50 -14.67 0.03
N PRO A 11 21.93 -14.02 1.13
CA PRO A 11 21.25 -14.13 2.42
C PRO A 11 19.80 -13.63 2.28
N ALA A 12 18.85 -14.43 2.77
CA ALA A 12 17.39 -14.23 2.63
C ALA A 12 16.84 -12.93 3.26
N VAL A 13 17.68 -12.14 3.92
CA VAL A 13 17.27 -10.94 4.66
C VAL A 13 18.32 -9.85 4.47
N ASN A 14 17.91 -8.71 3.91
CA ASN A 14 18.72 -7.50 3.97
C ASN A 14 18.60 -6.91 5.39
N ARG A 15 19.62 -7.13 6.22
CA ARG A 15 19.64 -6.68 7.62
C ARG A 15 19.72 -5.16 7.79
N GLY A 16 20.07 -4.41 6.75
CA GLY A 16 20.12 -2.93 6.78
C GLY A 16 18.78 -2.26 6.48
N THR A 17 17.94 -2.87 5.64
CA THR A 17 16.62 -2.34 5.28
C THR A 17 15.46 -3.05 5.97
N GLY A 18 15.69 -4.23 6.55
CA GLY A 18 14.65 -5.08 7.13
C GLY A 18 13.76 -5.74 6.07
N GLU A 19 14.13 -5.65 4.79
CA GLU A 19 13.44 -6.35 3.71
C GLU A 19 13.77 -7.84 3.80
N ILE A 20 12.74 -8.64 4.07
CA ILE A 20 12.73 -10.05 3.70
C ILE A 20 12.66 -10.03 2.18
N VAL A 21 13.72 -10.53 1.54
CA VAL A 21 13.72 -10.74 0.10
C VAL A 21 12.74 -11.88 -0.13
N GLN A 22 11.50 -11.56 -0.47
CA GLN A 22 10.49 -12.54 -0.88
C GLN A 22 10.90 -13.07 -2.26
N LEU A 23 11.98 -13.86 -2.30
CA LEU A 23 12.38 -14.61 -3.47
C LEU A 23 12.01 -16.08 -3.25
N GLU A 24 10.93 -16.43 -3.94
CA GLU A 24 10.75 -17.69 -4.68
C GLU A 24 10.79 -19.01 -3.92
N LEU A 25 9.61 -19.46 -3.52
CA LEU A 25 9.13 -20.83 -3.70
C LEU A 25 7.67 -20.63 -4.15
N LEU A 26 7.31 -20.56 -5.43
CA LEU A 26 7.31 -21.67 -6.36
C LEU A 26 7.20 -21.09 -7.79
N GLY A 27 8.31 -21.04 -8.52
CA GLY A 27 8.23 -20.90 -9.97
C GLY A 27 7.60 -22.18 -10.54
N ARG A 28 6.65 -22.05 -11.48
CA ARG A 28 6.13 -23.20 -12.24
C ARG A 28 7.23 -23.97 -12.98
N GLU A 29 8.39 -23.36 -13.17
CA GLU A 29 9.54 -23.96 -13.86
C GLU A 29 10.35 -24.91 -12.96
N SER A 30 10.29 -24.76 -11.63
CA SER A 30 10.89 -25.73 -10.67
C SER A 30 10.16 -27.07 -10.61
N PHE A 31 9.06 -27.25 -11.36
CA PHE A 31 8.32 -28.51 -11.46
C PHE A 31 8.68 -29.35 -12.71
N GLN A 32 9.63 -28.90 -13.53
CA GLN A 32 10.12 -29.69 -14.68
C GLN A 32 11.34 -30.56 -14.32
N GLN A 33 11.53 -30.91 -13.05
CA GLN A 33 12.43 -31.99 -12.69
C GLN A 33 11.64 -33.30 -12.68
N GLU A 34 12.02 -34.24 -13.55
CA GLU A 34 11.32 -35.45 -14.00
C GLU A 34 10.90 -36.46 -12.91
N ASP A 35 10.99 -36.14 -11.62
CA ASP A 35 10.67 -37.03 -10.49
C ASP A 35 9.38 -36.65 -9.73
N ALA A 36 8.48 -35.89 -10.36
CA ALA A 36 7.28 -35.34 -9.70
C ALA A 36 6.02 -36.24 -9.77
N ARG A 37 6.15 -37.57 -9.91
CA ARG A 37 4.98 -38.47 -10.02
C ARG A 37 4.32 -38.84 -8.68
N ASP A 38 4.99 -38.66 -7.54
CA ASP A 38 4.49 -39.13 -6.24
C ASP A 38 4.49 -38.10 -5.09
N LYS A 39 4.72 -36.81 -5.38
CA LYS A 39 4.59 -35.78 -4.33
C LYS A 39 3.14 -35.29 -4.30
N PRO A 40 2.41 -35.46 -3.18
CA PRO A 40 1.10 -34.83 -3.05
C PRO A 40 1.30 -33.32 -3.23
N VAL A 41 0.65 -32.75 -4.23
CA VAL A 41 0.49 -31.31 -4.37
C VAL A 41 -0.26 -30.88 -3.11
N LEU A 42 0.47 -30.41 -2.10
CA LEU A 42 -0.13 -29.84 -0.91
C LEU A 42 -1.11 -28.77 -1.42
N PRO A 43 -2.40 -28.81 -1.02
CA PRO A 43 -3.34 -27.78 -1.41
C PRO A 43 -2.70 -26.43 -1.06
N GLY A 44 -2.50 -25.58 -2.07
CA GLY A 44 -1.76 -24.34 -1.91
C GLY A 44 -2.24 -23.62 -0.66
N ALA A 45 -1.33 -23.34 0.27
CA ALA A 45 -1.69 -22.73 1.54
C ALA A 45 -2.45 -21.43 1.26
N ARG A 46 -3.74 -21.44 1.59
CA ARG A 46 -4.63 -20.29 1.48
C ARG A 46 -4.37 -19.39 2.68
N TYR A 47 -3.79 -18.22 2.42
CA TYR A 47 -3.61 -17.20 3.45
C TYR A 47 -4.93 -16.47 3.77
N ASP A 48 -5.94 -16.62 2.93
CA ASP A 48 -7.24 -16.00 3.11
C ASP A 48 -8.10 -16.77 4.13
N TRP A 49 -8.84 -16.03 4.96
CA TRP A 49 -9.63 -16.58 6.06
C TRP A 49 -11.08 -16.78 5.63
N GLN A 50 -11.70 -17.92 5.93
CA GLN A 50 -13.13 -18.13 5.71
C GLN A 50 -13.94 -17.60 6.91
N PRO A 51 -14.96 -16.75 6.73
CA PRO A 51 -15.75 -16.55 5.50
C PRO A 51 -15.39 -15.30 4.67
N TYR A 52 -14.25 -14.66 4.93
CA TYR A 52 -13.84 -13.41 4.29
C TYR A 52 -12.58 -13.63 3.43
N PRO A 53 -12.72 -14.33 2.28
CA PRO A 53 -11.60 -14.53 1.38
C PRO A 53 -11.10 -13.18 0.86
N GLY A 54 -9.79 -13.03 0.64
CA GLY A 54 -9.23 -11.75 0.26
C GLY A 54 -7.75 -11.82 -0.10
N ARG A 55 -7.31 -10.84 -0.89
CA ARG A 55 -5.89 -10.65 -1.21
C ARG A 55 -5.15 -9.99 -0.05
N HIS A 56 -3.84 -10.22 -0.04
CA HIS A 56 -2.96 -9.67 0.97
C HIS A 56 -2.34 -8.37 0.48
N VAL A 57 -2.35 -7.36 1.34
CA VAL A 57 -1.73 -6.06 1.08
C VAL A 57 -0.40 -5.98 1.85
N ASN A 58 0.66 -5.61 1.16
CA ASN A 58 1.94 -5.29 1.78
C ASN A 58 1.86 -3.92 2.42
N VAL A 59 2.24 -3.79 3.70
CA VAL A 59 2.20 -2.52 4.44
C VAL A 59 3.54 -2.25 5.11
N ALA A 60 4.07 -1.04 4.95
CA ALA A 60 5.34 -0.63 5.54
C ALA A 60 5.24 -0.43 7.06
N LYS A 61 5.46 -1.49 7.85
CA LYS A 61 5.27 -1.49 9.32
C LYS A 61 6.02 -0.35 10.04
N THR A 62 7.26 -0.06 9.63
CA THR A 62 8.04 1.03 10.25
C THR A 62 7.44 2.39 9.98
N LEU A 63 6.93 2.63 8.78
CA LEU A 63 6.18 3.85 8.47
C LEU A 63 4.87 3.90 9.26
N MET A 64 4.11 2.81 9.30
CA MET A 64 2.84 2.77 10.03
C MET A 64 3.00 3.07 11.52
N ARG A 65 4.03 2.52 12.18
CA ARG A 65 4.34 2.87 13.57
C ARG A 65 4.57 4.37 13.73
N LYS A 66 5.30 5.01 12.80
CA LYS A 66 5.52 6.46 12.83
C LYS A 66 4.23 7.23 12.60
N VAL A 67 3.38 6.82 11.65
CA VAL A 67 2.08 7.46 11.37
C VAL A 67 1.12 7.36 12.56
N TRP A 68 1.11 6.21 13.25
CA TRP A 68 0.24 5.98 14.42
C TRP A 68 0.79 6.57 15.72
N HIS A 69 2.03 7.03 15.76
CA HIS A 69 2.60 7.67 16.94
C HIS A 69 1.88 8.98 17.29
N LYS A 70 1.81 9.33 18.58
CA LYS A 70 1.16 10.58 19.05
C LYS A 70 1.78 11.85 18.45
N ASP A 71 3.07 11.81 18.15
CA ASP A 71 3.84 12.95 17.63
C ASP A 71 3.91 12.96 16.09
N SER A 72 3.12 12.11 15.41
CA SER A 72 3.12 12.01 13.95
C SER A 72 2.51 13.22 13.25
N GLY A 73 1.77 14.07 13.97
CA GLY A 73 0.97 15.14 13.39
C GLY A 73 -0.29 14.67 12.63
N TYR A 74 -0.45 13.36 12.41
CA TYR A 74 -1.67 12.78 11.85
C TYR A 74 -2.70 12.55 12.97
N ARG A 75 -3.93 12.97 12.69
CA ARG A 75 -5.07 12.85 13.61
C ARG A 75 -5.69 11.45 13.52
N GLN A 76 -6.54 11.11 14.48
CA GLN A 76 -7.32 9.87 14.45
C GLN A 76 -8.06 9.68 13.12
N ASN A 77 -8.83 10.68 12.67
CA ASN A 77 -9.52 10.61 11.38
C ASN A 77 -8.57 10.46 10.19
N ASP A 78 -7.37 11.06 10.23
CA ASP A 78 -6.39 10.89 9.15
C ASP A 78 -5.94 9.41 9.08
N ARG A 79 -5.73 8.78 10.23
CA ARG A 79 -5.34 7.37 10.36
C ARG A 79 -6.47 6.42 9.96
N ASP A 80 -7.70 6.70 10.39
CA ASP A 80 -8.87 5.90 10.05
C ASP A 80 -9.15 5.94 8.53
N ILE A 81 -9.04 7.12 7.92
CA ILE A 81 -9.19 7.27 6.47
C ILE A 81 -8.04 6.60 5.74
N PHE A 82 -6.80 6.70 6.22
CA PHE A 82 -5.70 5.94 5.63
C PHE A 82 -5.94 4.42 5.70
N GLY A 83 -6.41 3.92 6.84
CA GLY A 83 -6.83 2.52 7.00
C GLY A 83 -7.95 2.12 6.05
N PHE A 84 -8.93 3.02 5.83
CA PHE A 84 -9.98 2.82 4.83
C PHE A 84 -9.40 2.63 3.43
N TYR A 85 -8.46 3.49 3.02
CA TYR A 85 -7.76 3.32 1.74
C TYR A 85 -7.03 1.97 1.68
N VAL A 86 -6.28 1.58 2.72
CA VAL A 86 -5.59 0.27 2.79
C VAL A 86 -6.55 -0.90 2.58
N ALA A 87 -7.75 -0.83 3.14
CA ALA A 87 -8.73 -1.90 3.06
C ALA A 87 -9.56 -1.92 1.76
N HIS A 88 -9.73 -0.77 1.07
CA HIS A 88 -10.66 -0.64 -0.06
C HIS A 88 -9.98 -0.29 -1.38
N SER A 89 -8.68 0.03 -1.38
CA SER A 89 -7.98 0.37 -2.62
C SER A 89 -7.99 -0.84 -3.57
N PRO A 90 -8.25 -0.63 -4.87
CA PRO A 90 -8.20 -1.72 -5.82
C PRO A 90 -6.78 -2.26 -6.00
N GLU A 91 -6.66 -3.32 -6.81
CA GLU A 91 -5.37 -3.95 -7.11
C GLU A 91 -4.29 -2.96 -7.53
N ARG A 92 -3.06 -3.31 -7.20
CA ARG A 92 -1.84 -2.59 -7.58
C ARG A 92 -1.89 -1.17 -7.04
N ALA A 93 -1.87 -0.19 -7.94
CA ALA A 93 -1.88 1.22 -7.60
C ALA A 93 -3.01 1.95 -8.33
N GLU A 94 -4.13 1.26 -8.56
CA GLU A 94 -5.33 1.87 -9.11
C GLU A 94 -5.96 2.87 -8.13
N PRO A 95 -6.62 3.94 -8.61
CA PRO A 95 -7.32 4.87 -7.76
C PRO A 95 -8.55 4.23 -7.10
N LEU A 96 -8.77 4.57 -5.83
CA LEU A 96 -10.05 4.32 -5.19
C LEU A 96 -11.10 5.28 -5.77
N ARG A 97 -12.00 4.75 -6.61
CA ARG A 97 -13.05 5.52 -7.29
C ARG A 97 -14.30 5.68 -6.42
N MET A 98 -14.10 6.14 -5.18
CA MET A 98 -15.17 6.55 -4.27
C MET A 98 -15.09 8.06 -4.01
N THR A 99 -16.24 8.72 -4.02
CA THR A 99 -16.38 10.11 -3.64
C THR A 99 -16.15 10.28 -2.13
N PHE A 100 -15.78 11.48 -1.70
CA PHE A 100 -15.66 11.78 -0.26
C PHE A 100 -16.98 11.63 0.48
N LYS A 101 -18.12 11.78 -0.21
CA LYS A 101 -19.45 11.54 0.37
C LYS A 101 -19.67 10.06 0.65
N GLU A 102 -19.35 9.18 -0.30
CA GLU A 102 -19.49 7.73 -0.13
C GLU A 102 -18.57 7.21 0.97
N ILE A 103 -17.29 7.62 0.97
CA ILE A 103 -16.34 7.26 2.04
C ILE A 103 -16.86 7.72 3.41
N ALA A 104 -17.38 8.95 3.48
CA ALA A 104 -17.93 9.51 4.71
C ALA A 104 -19.15 8.74 5.21
N GLN A 105 -20.04 8.31 4.30
CA GLN A 105 -21.20 7.47 4.62
C GLN A 105 -20.75 6.11 5.17
N THR A 106 -19.77 5.46 4.54
CA THR A 106 -19.25 4.17 5.01
C THR A 106 -18.60 4.29 6.39
N LEU A 107 -17.88 5.37 6.65
CA LEU A 107 -17.17 5.59 7.93
C LEU A 107 -18.04 6.26 9.01
N GLY A 108 -19.28 6.68 8.70
CA GLY A 108 -20.14 7.39 9.64
C GLY A 108 -19.62 8.77 10.08
N ILE A 109 -18.88 9.47 9.20
CA ILE A 109 -18.28 10.79 9.48
C ILE A 109 -18.75 11.87 8.50
N ARG A 110 -18.33 13.12 8.70
CA ARG A 110 -18.65 14.23 7.79
C ARG A 110 -17.78 14.20 6.52
N PRO A 111 -18.32 14.47 5.31
CA PRO A 111 -17.53 14.56 4.08
C PRO A 111 -16.36 15.56 4.15
N ASP A 112 -16.54 16.68 4.84
CA ASP A 112 -15.47 17.67 5.04
C ASP A 112 -14.29 17.13 5.86
N THR A 113 -14.56 16.19 6.77
CA THR A 113 -13.52 15.49 7.53
C THR A 113 -12.74 14.59 6.59
N VAL A 114 -13.41 13.90 5.67
CA VAL A 114 -12.75 13.10 4.62
C VAL A 114 -11.87 13.98 3.75
N ALA A 115 -12.41 15.06 3.20
CA ALA A 115 -11.66 15.98 2.34
C ALA A 115 -10.40 16.54 3.01
N ARG A 116 -10.51 17.01 4.26
CA ARG A 116 -9.37 17.54 5.03
C ARG A 116 -8.31 16.47 5.30
N SER A 117 -8.74 15.26 5.64
CA SER A 117 -7.83 14.16 5.96
C SER A 117 -7.12 13.64 4.72
N VAL A 118 -7.84 13.42 3.62
CA VAL A 118 -7.26 13.09 2.31
C VAL A 118 -6.27 14.17 1.86
N GLY A 119 -6.58 15.45 2.08
CA GLY A 119 -5.66 16.55 1.83
C GLY A 119 -4.34 16.44 2.62
N ARG A 120 -4.40 16.10 3.92
CA ARG A 120 -3.19 15.89 4.74
C ARG A 120 -2.41 14.64 4.36
N LEU A 121 -3.12 13.53 4.13
CA LEU A 121 -2.52 12.27 3.69
C LEU A 121 -1.84 12.43 2.33
N HIS A 122 -2.46 13.19 1.42
CA HIS A 122 -1.84 13.58 0.17
C HIS A 122 -0.66 14.51 0.42
N ALA A 123 -0.76 15.57 1.23
CA ALA A 123 0.38 16.45 1.49
C ALA A 123 1.59 15.69 2.05
N GLY A 124 1.38 14.75 2.98
CA GLY A 124 2.45 13.92 3.54
C GLY A 124 2.79 12.67 2.73
N GLY A 125 2.29 12.55 1.51
CA GLY A 125 2.67 11.48 0.59
C GLY A 125 2.22 10.08 0.97
N LEU A 126 1.24 9.91 1.85
CA LEU A 126 0.62 8.61 2.13
C LEU A 126 -0.40 8.22 1.03
N LEU A 127 -1.06 9.23 0.44
CA LEU A 127 -1.91 9.08 -0.74
C LEU A 127 -1.34 9.87 -1.91
N LEU A 128 -1.58 9.40 -3.14
CA LEU A 128 -1.19 10.06 -4.38
C LEU A 128 -2.44 10.39 -5.19
N GLU A 129 -2.51 11.59 -5.77
CA GLU A 129 -3.54 11.88 -6.79
C GLU A 129 -3.23 10.98 -7.99
N ALA A 130 -4.25 10.29 -8.50
CA ALA A 130 -4.10 9.29 -9.55
C ALA A 130 -4.96 9.58 -10.77
N GLU A 131 -6.17 10.11 -10.56
CA GLU A 131 -7.11 10.39 -11.63
C GLU A 131 -7.90 11.66 -11.32
N LYS A 132 -8.29 12.40 -12.37
CA LYS A 132 -9.16 13.57 -12.27
C LYS A 132 -10.28 13.45 -13.29
N VAL A 133 -11.52 13.43 -12.81
CA VAL A 133 -12.72 13.39 -13.65
C VAL A 133 -13.53 14.67 -13.40
N GLY A 134 -13.53 15.58 -14.37
CA GLY A 134 -14.08 16.92 -14.20
C GLY A 134 -13.40 17.68 -13.06
N ARG A 135 -14.17 18.00 -12.00
CA ARG A 135 -13.66 18.67 -10.78
C ARG A 135 -13.27 17.69 -9.67
N MET A 136 -13.56 16.40 -9.83
CA MET A 136 -13.29 15.39 -8.82
C MET A 136 -11.90 14.81 -8.98
N LYS A 137 -11.24 14.55 -7.86
CA LYS A 137 -9.91 13.92 -7.78
C LYS A 137 -10.04 12.58 -7.08
N PHE A 138 -9.49 11.55 -7.68
CA PHE A 138 -9.37 10.24 -7.08
C PHE A 138 -7.92 9.98 -6.67
N TYR A 139 -7.79 9.32 -5.53
CA TYR A 139 -6.51 9.06 -4.90
C TYR A 139 -6.25 7.57 -4.86
N ARG A 140 -4.97 7.20 -4.97
CA ARG A 140 -4.45 5.86 -4.73
C ARG A 140 -3.54 5.87 -3.51
N ILE A 141 -3.32 4.71 -2.91
CA ILE A 141 -2.27 4.57 -1.89
C ILE A 141 -0.90 4.77 -2.54
N ASN A 142 0.00 5.42 -1.81
CA ASN A 142 1.40 5.42 -2.19
C ASN A 142 1.98 4.00 -2.06
N PRO A 143 2.55 3.40 -3.13
CA PRO A 143 3.13 2.05 -3.08
C PRO A 143 4.27 1.88 -2.06
N ARG A 144 4.86 2.97 -1.58
CA ARG A 144 5.84 2.97 -0.47
C ARG A 144 5.19 2.80 0.91
N ALA A 145 3.91 3.11 1.04
CA ALA A 145 3.15 2.99 2.28
C ALA A 145 2.39 1.65 2.36
N ALA A 146 1.65 1.32 1.30
CA ALA A 146 1.06 -0.02 1.13
C ALA A 146 0.85 -0.35 -0.36
N PHE A 147 0.77 -1.64 -0.69
CA PHE A 147 0.60 -2.13 -2.06
C PHE A 147 -0.13 -3.48 -2.12
N ASP A 148 -1.16 -3.59 -2.95
CA ASP A 148 -1.86 -4.85 -3.26
C ASP A 148 -1.24 -5.46 -4.53
N GLY A 149 -0.31 -6.39 -4.37
CA GLY A 149 0.36 -7.05 -5.51
C GLY A 149 1.71 -7.66 -5.14
N SER A 150 2.42 -8.14 -6.15
CA SER A 150 3.73 -8.79 -5.96
C SER A 150 4.83 -7.80 -5.55
N ALA A 151 5.88 -8.30 -4.90
CA ALA A 151 7.07 -7.51 -4.55
C ALA A 151 7.73 -6.87 -5.79
N SER A 152 7.74 -7.58 -6.92
CA SER A 152 8.28 -7.09 -8.21
C SER A 152 7.46 -5.93 -8.76
N GLU A 153 6.13 -6.02 -8.71
CA GLU A 153 5.24 -4.92 -9.11
C GLU A 153 5.38 -3.72 -8.16
N GLN A 154 5.46 -3.96 -6.86
CA GLN A 154 5.69 -2.90 -5.87
C GLN A 154 7.02 -2.19 -6.12
N SER A 155 8.10 -2.95 -6.35
CA SER A 155 9.44 -2.42 -6.65
C SER A 155 9.46 -1.52 -7.89
N ARG A 156 8.63 -1.82 -8.89
CA ARG A 156 8.43 -0.93 -10.05
C ARG A 156 7.62 0.29 -9.66
N ALA A 157 6.50 0.11 -8.96
CA ALA A 157 5.60 1.18 -8.57
C ALA A 157 6.24 2.23 -7.65
N VAL A 158 7.20 1.84 -6.80
CA VAL A 158 7.86 2.78 -5.88
C VAL A 158 8.89 3.69 -6.54
N ARG A 159 9.40 3.38 -7.73
CA ARG A 159 10.48 4.14 -8.40
C ARG A 159 10.14 5.62 -8.52
N ASP A 160 8.94 5.91 -8.99
CA ASP A 160 8.46 7.27 -9.25
C ASP A 160 7.56 7.81 -8.14
N ALA A 161 7.32 7.01 -7.09
CA ALA A 161 6.50 7.43 -5.96
C ALA A 161 7.32 8.30 -5.00
N ARG A 162 6.78 9.47 -4.64
CA ARG A 162 7.36 10.32 -3.58
C ARG A 162 7.46 9.58 -2.26
N TYR A 163 8.41 9.97 -1.41
CA TYR A 163 8.53 9.39 -0.07
C TYR A 163 7.43 9.92 0.88
N PRO A 164 6.79 9.04 1.66
CA PRO A 164 5.92 9.47 2.75
C PRO A 164 6.69 10.27 3.81
N VAL A 165 6.05 11.30 4.35
CA VAL A 165 6.64 12.23 5.33
C VAL A 165 5.92 12.10 6.68
N VAL A 166 6.71 11.94 7.75
CA VAL A 166 6.24 12.01 9.14
C VAL A 166 7.26 12.86 9.92
N PRO A 167 6.85 13.91 10.66
CA PRO A 167 5.47 14.29 10.97
C PRO A 167 4.68 14.90 9.80
N ALA A 168 3.35 14.89 9.91
CA ALA A 168 2.44 15.38 8.90
C ALA A 168 2.76 16.83 8.51
N PRO A 169 2.85 17.15 7.21
CA PRO A 169 3.07 18.52 6.77
C PRO A 169 1.97 19.44 7.28
N LYS A 170 2.34 20.67 7.64
CA LYS A 170 1.35 21.72 7.91
C LYS A 170 0.47 21.85 6.67
N ALA A 171 -0.85 21.75 6.85
CA ALA A 171 -1.78 21.93 5.75
C ALA A 171 -1.48 23.28 5.08
N ALA A 172 -1.32 23.30 3.75
CA ALA A 172 -1.22 24.55 3.02
C ALA A 172 -2.41 25.43 3.44
N PRO A 173 -2.20 26.72 3.79
CA PRO A 173 -3.29 27.60 4.15
C PRO A 173 -4.28 27.59 2.97
N GLY A 174 -5.45 26.99 3.19
CA GLY A 174 -6.51 26.98 2.18
C GLY A 174 -6.76 28.43 1.77
N LEU A 175 -6.96 28.65 0.47
CA LEU A 175 -7.42 29.93 -0.06
C LEU A 175 -8.60 30.39 0.80
N ARG A 176 -8.35 31.33 1.72
CA ARG A 176 -9.42 32.03 2.41
C ARG A 176 -10.26 32.63 1.28
N LYS A 177 -11.56 32.34 1.28
CA LYS A 177 -12.51 33.13 0.48
C LYS A 177 -12.13 34.58 0.73
N LYS A 178 -11.70 35.29 -0.32
CA LYS A 178 -11.64 36.76 -0.25
C LYS A 178 -13.03 37.18 0.21
N GLU A 179 -13.11 37.80 1.38
CA GLU A 179 -14.29 38.56 1.76
C GLU A 179 -14.46 39.58 0.65
N ILE A 180 -15.52 39.40 -0.13
CA ILE A 180 -16.00 40.41 -1.05
C ILE A 180 -16.67 41.44 -0.15
N MET A 181 -15.94 42.51 0.15
CA MET A 181 -16.54 43.81 0.45
C MET A 181 -16.98 44.45 -0.86
#